data_AF-A0A073JUV9-F1
#
_entry.id   AF-A0A073JUV9-F1
#
_cell.length_a   1.000
_cell.length_b   1.000
_cell.length_c   1.000
_cell.angle_alpha   90.00
_cell.angle_beta   90.00
_cell.angle_gamma   90.00
#
_symmetry.space_group_name_H-M   'P 1'
#
loop_
_entity.id
_entity.type
_entity.pdbx_description
1 polymer ?
#
loop_
_entity_poly.entity_id
_entity_poly.type
_entity_poly.pdbx_seq_one_letter_code
_entity_poly.pdbx_strand_id
1 'polypeptide(L)'
;MEKMNVILSDGQALTYYVATVTTGEETYYFEINKDKNYFAVYLIDEHQRRLEISTILGSVEMIIDEEVRYNYWKALRSTINSDWVVSDGEYSERAMTKEEEEAFLFLKEKVLDEMSEGMPI
;
A
#
# COMPACT_ATOMS: atom_id res chain seq x y z
N MET A 1 -8.46 -40.27 11.79
CA MET A 1 -8.56 -39.17 10.81
C MET A 1 -9.53 -38.15 11.37
N GLU A 2 -9.02 -37.03 11.87
CA GLU A 2 -9.87 -35.88 12.23
C GLU A 2 -10.40 -35.24 10.95
N LYS A 3 -11.70 -34.93 10.91
CA LYS A 3 -12.32 -34.17 9.82
C LYS A 3 -12.01 -32.70 10.05
N MET A 4 -11.22 -32.11 9.16
CA MET A 4 -11.06 -30.65 9.11
C MET A 4 -12.36 -30.04 8.59
N ASN A 5 -12.90 -29.07 9.34
CA ASN A 5 -14.02 -28.25 8.90
C ASN A 5 -13.47 -26.90 8.41
N VAL A 6 -13.82 -26.54 7.17
CA VAL A 6 -13.57 -25.20 6.63
C VAL A 6 -14.88 -24.44 6.70
N ILE A 7 -14.87 -23.30 7.39
CA ILE A 7 -15.99 -22.37 7.44
C ILE A 7 -15.60 -21.18 6.57
N LEU A 8 -16.23 -21.06 5.41
CA LEU A 8 -16.18 -19.83 4.61
C LEU A 8 -17.30 -18.90 5.08
N SER A 9 -16.96 -17.69 5.48
CA SER A 9 -17.91 -16.59 5.60
C SER A 9 -17.95 -15.83 4.27
N ASP A 10 -19.14 -15.40 3.85
CA ASP A 10 -19.30 -14.56 2.67
C ASP A 10 -18.45 -13.28 2.81
N GLY A 11 -17.45 -13.12 1.94
CA GLY A 11 -16.57 -11.95 1.93
C GLY A 11 -17.33 -10.71 1.45
N GLN A 12 -17.12 -9.56 2.10
CA GLN A 12 -17.61 -8.29 1.57
C GLN A 12 -17.04 -8.06 0.16
N ALA A 13 -17.86 -7.53 -0.74
CA ALA A 13 -17.41 -7.17 -2.08
C ALA A 13 -16.41 -6.01 -1.98
N LEU A 14 -15.12 -6.33 -2.07
CA LEU A 14 -14.06 -5.34 -2.29
C LEU A 14 -14.29 -4.72 -3.67
N THR A 15 -14.35 -3.39 -3.72
CA THR A 15 -14.41 -2.71 -5.02
C THR A 15 -12.99 -2.52 -5.52
N TYR A 16 -12.72 -3.03 -6.72
CA TYR A 16 -11.40 -3.01 -7.34
C TYR A 16 -11.33 -1.92 -8.41
N TYR A 17 -10.28 -1.11 -8.36
CA TYR A 17 -9.96 -0.09 -9.36
C TYR A 17 -8.52 -0.21 -9.81
N VAL A 18 -8.27 0.22 -11.04
CA VAL A 18 -6.92 0.42 -11.58
C VAL A 18 -6.75 1.89 -11.92
N ALA A 19 -5.59 2.43 -11.61
CA ALA A 19 -5.22 3.79 -11.94
C ALA A 19 -3.87 3.83 -12.63
N THR A 20 -3.73 4.75 -13.58
CA THR A 20 -2.47 5.02 -14.27
C THR A 20 -2.15 6.48 -14.09
N VAL A 21 -0.96 6.78 -13.55
CA VAL A 21 -0.48 8.14 -13.33
C VAL A 21 0.77 8.35 -14.16
N THR A 22 0.75 9.37 -15.01
CA THR A 22 1.91 9.75 -15.84
C THR A 22 2.54 11.00 -15.26
N THR A 23 3.84 10.94 -14.95
CA THR A 23 4.64 12.07 -14.43
C THR A 23 5.84 12.29 -15.33
N GLY A 24 5.81 13.32 -16.17
CA GLY A 24 6.86 13.53 -17.18
C GLY A 24 6.83 12.42 -18.24
N GLU A 25 7.92 11.66 -18.35
CA GLU A 25 8.05 10.53 -19.30
C GLU A 25 7.70 9.17 -18.67
N GLU A 26 7.58 9.10 -17.34
CA GLU A 26 7.32 7.87 -16.61
C GLU A 26 5.81 7.64 -16.41
N THR A 27 5.41 6.37 -16.36
CA THR A 27 4.02 5.96 -16.12
C THR A 27 3.97 4.91 -15.02
N TYR A 28 3.19 5.21 -13.99
CA TYR A 28 3.00 4.37 -12.80
C TYR A 28 1.61 3.74 -12.81
N TYR A 29 1.56 2.47 -12.43
CA TYR A 29 0.33 1.68 -12.39
C TYR A 29 -0.02 1.33 -10.96
N PHE A 30 -1.26 1.59 -10.59
CA PHE A 30 -1.77 1.34 -9.26
C PHE A 30 -3.00 0.46 -9.29
N GLU A 31 -3.06 -0.47 -8.34
CA GLU A 31 -4.28 -1.19 -8.01
C GLU A 31 -4.82 -0.70 -6.67
N ILE A 32 -6.13 -0.50 -6.61
CA ILE A 32 -6.82 0.03 -5.44
C ILE A 32 -7.93 -0.95 -5.07
N ASN A 33 -7.81 -1.55 -3.89
CA ASN A 33 -8.86 -2.33 -3.27
C ASN A 33 -9.56 -1.47 -2.22
N LYS A 34 -10.82 -1.14 -2.45
CA LYS A 34 -11.65 -0.39 -1.52
C LYS A 34 -12.56 -1.32 -0.73
N ASP A 35 -12.46 -1.25 0.58
CA ASP A 35 -13.50 -1.71 1.50
C ASP A 35 -14.26 -0.50 2.08
N LYS A 36 -15.29 -0.72 2.89
CA LYS A 36 -16.09 0.34 3.51
C LYS A 36 -15.27 1.35 4.31
N ASN A 37 -14.20 0.89 4.95
CA ASN A 37 -13.47 1.68 5.96
C ASN A 37 -12.01 1.96 5.58
N TYR A 38 -11.49 1.37 4.51
CA TYR A 38 -10.09 1.55 4.13
C TYR A 38 -9.85 1.27 2.65
N PHE A 39 -8.71 1.78 2.16
CA PHE A 39 -8.14 1.43 0.87
C PHE A 39 -6.85 0.65 1.09
N ALA A 40 -6.67 -0.44 0.35
CA ALA A 40 -5.36 -1.04 0.15
C ALA A 40 -4.89 -0.66 -1.26
N VAL A 41 -3.75 0.00 -1.35
CA VAL A 41 -3.19 0.51 -2.61
C VAL A 41 -1.88 -0.20 -2.90
N TYR A 42 -1.71 -0.60 -4.16
CA TYR A 42 -0.54 -1.34 -4.60
C TYR A 42 0.08 -0.63 -5.80
N LEU A 43 1.39 -0.43 -5.78
CA LEU A 43 2.18 -0.10 -6.96
C LEU A 43 2.46 -1.39 -7.74
N ILE A 44 2.22 -1.38 -9.05
CA ILE A 44 2.55 -2.48 -9.94
C ILE A 44 3.87 -2.16 -10.63
N ASP A 45 4.90 -2.96 -10.35
CA ASP A 45 6.21 -2.74 -10.92
C ASP A 45 6.34 -3.29 -12.35
N GLU A 46 7.51 -3.07 -12.96
CA GLU A 46 7.83 -3.53 -14.32
C GLU A 46 7.75 -5.07 -14.50
N HIS A 47 7.83 -5.83 -13.40
CA HIS A 47 7.73 -7.29 -13.37
C HIS A 47 6.32 -7.76 -13.00
N GLN A 48 5.33 -6.86 -12.97
CA GLN A 48 3.94 -7.15 -12.58
C GLN A 48 3.82 -7.63 -11.12
N ARG A 49 4.78 -7.29 -10.26
CA ARG A 49 4.68 -7.55 -8.84
C ARG A 49 3.83 -6.47 -8.19
N ARG A 50 2.95 -6.90 -7.28
CA ARG A 50 2.11 -6.01 -6.48
C ARG A 50 2.90 -5.61 -5.24
N LEU A 51 3.24 -4.34 -5.13
CA LEU A 51 3.93 -3.78 -3.98
C LEU A 51 2.93 -2.96 -3.15
N GLU A 52 2.61 -3.40 -1.94
CA GLU A 52 1.72 -2.69 -1.04
C GLU A 52 2.32 -1.36 -0.62
N ILE A 53 1.53 -0.29 -0.72
CA ILE A 53 1.93 1.05 -0.28
C ILE A 53 1.40 1.28 1.14
N SER A 54 2.30 1.61 2.05
CA SER A 54 1.98 1.94 3.44
C SER A 54 2.80 3.14 3.92
N THR A 55 2.42 3.69 5.07
CA THR A 55 3.29 4.64 5.76
C THR A 55 4.33 3.90 6.59
N ILE A 56 5.48 4.52 6.85
CA ILE A 56 6.48 3.96 7.78
C ILE A 56 5.84 3.63 9.13
N LEU A 57 4.99 4.51 9.65
CA LEU A 57 4.30 4.29 10.92
C LEU A 57 3.37 3.08 10.84
N GLY A 58 2.58 2.96 9.78
CA GLY A 58 1.73 1.80 9.54
C GLY A 58 2.52 0.49 9.50
N SER A 59 3.65 0.44 8.79
CA SER A 59 4.52 -0.74 8.76
C SER A 59 5.09 -1.07 10.15
N VAL A 60 5.54 -0.05 10.89
CA VAL A 60 6.12 -0.20 12.23
C VAL A 60 5.07 -0.67 13.25
N GLU A 61 3.83 -0.19 13.16
CA GLU A 61 2.74 -0.56 14.08
C GLU A 61 2.33 -2.03 13.97
N MET A 62 2.57 -2.67 12.82
CA MET A 62 2.32 -4.11 12.65
C MET A 62 3.31 -5.00 13.43
N ILE A 63 4.44 -4.45 13.90
CA ILE A 63 5.45 -5.20 14.64
C ILE A 63 5.08 -5.22 16.13
N ILE A 64 4.70 -6.39 16.64
CA ILE A 64 4.26 -6.60 18.03
C ILE A 64 5.42 -6.43 19.02
N ASP A 65 6.60 -6.95 18.69
CA ASP A 65 7.76 -6.91 19.56
C ASP A 65 8.37 -5.50 19.62
N GLU A 66 8.49 -4.92 20.81
CA GLU A 66 8.90 -3.52 20.95
C GLU A 66 10.36 -3.27 20.54
N GLU A 67 11.25 -4.23 20.81
CA GLU A 67 12.68 -4.10 20.47
C GLU A 67 12.88 -4.23 18.96
N VAL A 68 12.21 -5.21 18.34
CA VAL A 68 12.21 -5.38 16.89
C VAL A 68 11.61 -4.15 16.22
N ARG A 69 10.48 -3.66 16.72
CA ARG A 69 9.79 -2.45 16.21
C ARG A 69 10.68 -1.22 16.28
N TYR A 70 11.35 -0.99 17.40
CA TYR A 70 12.27 0.14 17.57
C TYR A 70 13.45 0.06 16.60
N ASN A 71 14.08 -1.11 16.49
CA ASN A 71 15.20 -1.33 15.58
C ASN A 71 14.79 -1.16 14.12
N TYR A 72 13.60 -1.64 13.75
CA TYR A 72 13.04 -1.49 12.42
C TYR A 72 12.73 -0.03 12.07
N TRP A 73 12.02 0.69 12.94
CA TRP A 73 11.76 2.12 12.78
C TRP A 73 13.06 2.93 12.62
N LYS A 74 14.08 2.63 13.44
CA LYS A 74 15.38 3.29 13.38
C LYS A 74 16.09 3.02 12.04
N ALA A 75 16.04 1.79 11.55
CA ALA A 75 16.62 1.41 10.27
C ALA A 75 15.95 2.17 9.11
N LEU A 76 14.61 2.15 9.04
CA LEU A 76 13.85 2.86 8.02
C LEU A 76 14.12 4.37 8.07
N ARG A 77 13.97 5.01 9.23
CA ARG A 77 14.14 6.46 9.35
C ARG A 77 15.55 6.94 9.04
N SER A 78 16.56 6.09 9.18
CA SER A 78 17.95 6.42 8.84
C SER A 78 18.29 6.31 7.36
N THR A 79 17.44 5.64 6.57
CA THR A 79 17.71 5.29 5.16
C THR A 79 16.64 5.80 4.20
N ILE A 80 15.48 6.18 4.70
CA ILE A 80 14.30 6.56 3.92
C ILE A 80 14.02 8.06 4.10
N ASN A 81 13.95 8.78 2.98
CA ASN A 81 13.59 10.21 2.93
C ASN A 81 12.10 10.45 2.57
N SER A 82 11.30 9.39 2.47
CA SER A 82 9.87 9.42 2.15
C SER A 82 9.05 8.91 3.34
N ASP A 83 7.85 9.44 3.54
CA ASP A 83 6.94 8.88 4.57
C ASP A 83 6.25 7.59 4.09
N TRP A 84 6.42 7.24 2.81
CA TRP A 84 5.77 6.12 2.14
C TRP A 84 6.77 5.02 1.78
N VAL A 85 6.35 3.79 2.00
CA VAL A 85 7.12 2.59 1.70
C VAL A 85 6.31 1.67 0.81
N VAL A 86 7.04 0.89 0.02
CA VAL A 86 6.49 -0.20 -0.78
C VAL A 86 7.01 -1.53 -0.26
N SER A 87 6.10 -2.50 -0.11
CA SER A 87 6.37 -3.84 0.43
C SER A 87 5.91 -4.93 -0.53
N ASP A 88 6.72 -5.97 -0.74
CA ASP A 88 6.30 -7.17 -1.48
C ASP A 88 5.53 -8.19 -0.61
N GLY A 89 5.35 -7.90 0.68
CA GLY A 89 4.63 -8.75 1.63
C GLY A 89 5.38 -10.00 2.09
N GLU A 90 6.57 -10.28 1.53
CA GLU A 90 7.38 -11.42 1.95
C GLU A 90 8.60 -10.97 2.76
N TYR A 91 9.46 -10.12 2.19
CA TYR A 91 10.79 -9.85 2.78
C TYR A 91 11.42 -8.50 2.45
N SER A 92 10.83 -7.69 1.56
CA SER A 92 11.45 -6.41 1.20
C SER A 92 10.49 -5.23 1.33
N GLU A 93 10.82 -4.33 2.27
CA GLU A 93 10.28 -2.99 2.35
C GLU A 93 11.36 -2.00 1.93
N ARG A 94 10.98 -1.03 1.10
CA ARG A 94 11.86 0.09 0.72
C ARG A 94 11.09 1.40 0.68
N ALA A 95 11.82 2.50 0.77
CA ALA A 95 11.31 3.82 0.41
C ALA A 95 10.76 3.81 -1.01
N MET A 96 9.69 4.56 -1.23
CA MET A 96 9.36 4.99 -2.59
C MET A 96 10.47 5.88 -3.14
N THR A 97 10.72 5.81 -4.45
CA THR A 97 11.50 6.84 -5.12
C THR A 97 10.73 8.16 -5.09
N LYS A 98 11.42 9.27 -5.38
CA LYS A 98 10.77 10.58 -5.40
C LYS A 98 9.62 10.62 -6.42
N GLU A 99 9.84 10.03 -7.59
CA GLU A 99 8.87 10.01 -8.69
C GLU A 99 7.69 9.08 -8.39
N GLU A 100 7.94 7.92 -7.75
CA GLU A 100 6.89 7.04 -7.26
C GLU A 100 6.02 7.77 -6.21
N GLU A 101 6.65 8.46 -5.26
CA GLU A 101 5.96 9.22 -4.21
C GLU A 101 5.13 10.36 -4.80
N GLU A 102 5.68 11.13 -5.74
CA GLU A 102 4.92 12.19 -6.45
C GLU A 102 3.70 11.62 -7.18
N ALA A 103 3.85 10.51 -7.90
CA ALA A 103 2.75 9.84 -8.60
C ALA A 103 1.68 9.32 -7.63
N PHE A 104 2.10 8.71 -6.51
CA PHE A 104 1.18 8.22 -5.50
C PHE A 104 0.45 9.34 -4.76
N LEU A 105 1.14 10.43 -4.40
CA LEU A 105 0.51 11.59 -3.75
C LEU A 105 -0.52 12.25 -4.67
N PHE A 106 -0.24 12.33 -5.97
CA PHE A 106 -1.21 12.79 -6.96
C PHE A 106 -2.44 11.89 -7.02
N LEU A 107 -2.24 10.56 -7.10
CA LEU A 107 -3.34 9.58 -7.06
C LEU A 107 -4.17 9.74 -5.78
N LYS A 108 -3.49 9.87 -4.64
CA LYS A 108 -4.13 10.01 -3.34
C LYS A 108 -5.03 11.25 -3.31
N GLU A 109 -4.50 12.41 -3.68
CA GLU A 109 -5.24 13.68 -3.66
C GLU A 109 -6.43 13.67 -4.63
N LYS A 110 -6.25 13.15 -5.86
CA LYS A 110 -7.25 13.25 -6.93
C LYS A 110 -8.25 12.10 -7.00
N VAL A 111 -7.95 10.97 -6.37
CA VAL A 111 -8.81 9.78 -6.47
C VAL A 111 -9.17 9.28 -5.09
N LEU A 112 -8.19 8.98 -4.24
CA LEU A 112 -8.48 8.32 -2.95
C LEU A 112 -9.19 9.27 -1.97
N ASP A 113 -8.76 10.51 -1.89
CA ASP A 113 -9.35 11.52 -1.02
C ASP A 113 -10.78 11.88 -1.51
N GLU A 114 -10.98 12.05 -2.82
CA GLU A 114 -12.32 12.27 -3.41
C GLU A 114 -13.27 11.09 -3.18
N MET A 115 -12.78 9.85 -3.37
CA MET A 115 -13.54 8.62 -3.07
C MET A 115 -13.93 8.50 -1.59
N SER A 116 -13.10 9.00 -0.69
CA SER A 116 -13.33 8.99 0.76
C SER A 116 -14.39 10.00 1.18
N GLU A 117 -14.44 11.15 0.51
CA GLU A 117 -15.44 12.19 0.73
C GLU A 117 -16.80 11.87 0.10
N GLY A 118 -16.90 10.75 -0.63
CA GLY A 118 -18.12 10.33 -1.33
C GLY A 118 -18.44 11.18 -2.55
N MET A 119 -17.44 11.89 -3.09
CA MET A 119 -17.58 12.67 -4.31
C MET A 119 -17.57 11.73 -5.54
N PRO A 120 -18.39 12.02 -6.57
CA PRO A 120 -18.31 11.29 -7.82
C PRO A 120 -16.99 11.63 -8.53
N ILE A 121 -16.27 10.58 -8.89
CA ILE A 121 -15.02 10.57 -9.66
C ILE A 121 -15.32 10.42 -11.15
#